data_AF-H1KVS7-F1
#
_entry.id   AF-H1KVS7-F1
#
_cell.length_a   1.000
_cell.length_b   1.000
_cell.length_c   1.000
_cell.angle_alpha   90.00
_cell.angle_beta   90.00
_cell.angle_gamma   90.00
#
_symmetry.space_group_name_H-M   'P 1'
#
loop_
_entity.id
_entity.type
_entity.pdbx_description
1 polymer ?
#
loop_
_entity_poly.entity_id
_entity_poly.type
_entity_poly.pdbx_seq_one_letter_code
_entity_poly.pdbx_strand_id
1 'polypeptide(L)' 'MRYRSGVTPAMRLADGPRRFAIRAADDPDGRRRDLVCEVEEVIEEASP' A
#
# COMPACT_ATOMS: atom_id res chain seq x y z
N MET A 1 -6.41 -1.84 4.56
CA MET A 1 -6.37 -3.32 4.47
C MET A 1 -6.42 -3.91 5.88
N ARG A 2 -6.66 -5.22 6.06
CA ARG A 2 -6.50 -5.84 7.39
C ARG A 2 -5.08 -5.63 7.91
N TYR A 3 -4.94 -5.33 9.20
CA TYR A 3 -3.64 -5.08 9.82
C TYR A 3 -2.63 -6.20 9.52
N ARG A 4 -1.42 -5.77 9.14
CA ARG A 4 -0.26 -6.63 8.90
C ARG A 4 0.99 -5.90 9.35
N SER A 5 1.76 -6.51 10.24
CA SER A 5 3.06 -5.99 10.65
C SER A 5 4.09 -6.12 9.51
N GLY A 6 5.06 -5.21 9.48
CA GLY A 6 6.17 -5.25 8.51
C GLY A 6 5.83 -4.75 7.11
N VAL A 7 4.65 -4.18 6.89
CA VAL A 7 4.36 -3.40 5.67
C VAL A 7 5.16 -2.10 5.75
N THR A 8 5.95 -1.82 4.71
CA THR A 8 6.85 -0.65 4.68
C THR A 8 6.76 0.10 3.36
N PRO A 9 7.20 1.37 3.29
CA PRO A 9 7.27 2.14 2.04
C PRO A 9 8.13 1.53 0.93
N ALA A 10 9.01 0.56 1.24
CA ALA A 10 9.80 -0.15 0.22
C ALA A 10 8.96 -1.18 -0.58
N MET A 11 7.74 -1.48 -0.13
CA MET A 11 6.84 -2.44 -0.76
C MET A 11 5.85 -1.74 -1.72
N ARG A 12 5.15 -2.55 -2.51
CA ARG A 12 4.07 -2.10 -3.41
C ARG A 12 2.79 -2.87 -3.12
N LEU A 13 1.65 -2.20 -3.26
CA LEU A 13 0.33 -2.85 -3.23
C LEU A 13 -0.15 -3.14 -4.64
N ALA A 14 -1.01 -4.14 -4.74
CA ALA A 14 -1.63 -4.57 -5.97
C ALA A 14 -3.13 -4.63 -5.78
N ASP A 15 -3.87 -4.09 -6.76
CA ASP A 15 -5.31 -4.27 -6.87
C ASP A 15 -5.63 -4.62 -8.33
N GLY A 16 -5.70 -5.92 -8.61
CA GLY A 16 -5.76 -6.44 -9.97
C GLY A 16 -4.56 -5.97 -10.83
N PRO A 17 -4.79 -5.28 -11.96
CA PRO A 17 -3.72 -4.78 -12.83
C PRO A 17 -3.03 -3.52 -12.26
N ARG A 18 -3.64 -2.84 -11.29
CA ARG A 18 -3.13 -1.58 -10.74
C ARG A 18 -2.04 -1.84 -9.71
N ARG A 19 -0.99 -1.03 -9.76
CA ARG A 19 0.14 -1.08 -8.82
C ARG A 19 0.22 0.22 -8.07
N PHE A 20 0.54 0.14 -6.77
CA PHE A 20 0.62 1.32 -5.92
C PHE A 20 1.92 1.31 -5.11
N ALA A 21 2.66 2.42 -5.15
CA ALA A 21 3.80 2.66 -4.28
C ALA A 21 3.30 3.13 -2.91
N ILE A 22 3.80 2.53 -1.84
CA ILE A 22 3.42 2.91 -0.47
C ILE A 22 4.22 4.14 -0.06
N ARG A 23 3.53 5.19 0.41
CA ARG A 23 4.12 6.40 0.98
C ARG A 23 4.15 6.35 2.50
N ALA A 24 3.04 5.93 3.09
CA ALA A 24 2.91 5.71 4.53
C ALA A 24 2.05 4.48 4.82
N ALA A 25 2.22 3.90 6.00
CA ALA A 25 1.46 2.76 6.47
C ALA A 25 1.30 2.84 7.99
N ASP A 26 0.10 3.18 8.44
CA ASP A 26 -0.18 3.51 9.84
C ASP A 26 -1.40 2.76 10.36
N ASP A 27 -1.47 2.64 11.68
CA ASP A 27 -2.62 2.12 12.44
C ASP A 27 -3.18 3.27 13.29
N PRO A 28 -4.07 4.13 12.73
CA PRO A 28 -4.46 5.39 13.37
C PRO A 28 -5.18 5.21 14.71
N ASP A 29 -5.89 4.08 14.89
CA ASP A 29 -6.60 3.78 16.13
C ASP A 29 -5.77 2.91 17.10
N GLY A 30 -4.63 2.39 16.65
CA GLY A 30 -3.72 1.54 17.42
C GLY A 30 -4.30 0.18 17.81
N ARG A 31 -5.49 -0.17 17.30
CA ARG A 31 -6.21 -1.40 17.67
C ARG A 31 -5.82 -2.59 16.82
N ARG A 32 -4.91 -2.41 15.84
CA ARG A 32 -4.37 -3.47 14.97
C ARG A 32 -5.48 -4.23 14.24
N ARG A 33 -6.55 -3.54 13.88
CA ARG A 33 -7.65 -4.08 13.07
C ARG A 33 -7.38 -3.82 11.59
N ASP A 34 -7.11 -2.56 11.29
CA ASP A 34 -6.85 -2.06 9.96
C ASP A 34 -5.47 -1.42 9.90
N LEU A 35 -4.83 -1.56 8.74
CA LEU A 35 -3.67 -0.79 8.36
C LEU A 35 -4.11 0.15 7.23
N VAL A 36 -3.94 1.45 7.47
CA VAL A 36 -4.21 2.51 6.51
C VAL A 36 -2.91 2.80 5.77
N CYS A 37 -2.91 2.63 4.45
CA CYS A 37 -1.76 2.93 3.62
C CYS A 37 -2.06 4.15 2.77
N GLU A 38 -1.22 5.17 2.85
CA GLU A 38 -1.18 6.23 1.84
C GLU A 38 -0.36 5.73 0.67
N VAL A 39 -0.91 5.83 -0.53
CA VAL A 39 -0.29 5.26 -1.73
C VAL A 39 -0.45 6.17 -2.93
N GLU A 40 0.50 6.04 -3.85
CA GLU A 40 0.42 6.62 -5.19
C GLU A 40 0.33 5.50 -6.22
N GLU A 41 -0.56 5.67 -7.20
CA GLU A 41 -0.66 4.72 -8.31
C GLU A 41 0.56 4.84 -9.22
N VAL A 42 1.14 3.68 -9.54
CA VAL A 42 2.21 3.55 -10.51
C VAL A 42 1.56 3.19 -11.84
N ILE A 43 1.52 4.15 -12.74
CA ILE A 43 1.14 3.92 -14.13
C ILE A 43 2.39 3.37 -14.82
N GLU A 44 2.49 2.05 -14.95
CA GLU A 44 3.45 1.49 -15.90
C GLU A 44 2.93 1.84 -17.29
N GLU A 45 3.58 2.80 -17.96
CA GLU A 45 3.45 2.91 -19.41
C GLU A 45 3.84 1.55 -19.98
N ALA A 46 2.85 0.85 -20.53
CA ALA A 46 3.10 -0.39 -21.25
C ALA A 46 4.14 -0.07 -22.33
N SER A 47 5.38 -0.50 -22.09
CA SER A 47 6.41 -0.45 -23.11
C SER A 47 5.90 -1.26 -24.31
N PRO A 48 5.91 -0.70 -25.53
CA PRO A 48 5.34 -1.33 -26.71
C PRO A 48 5.99 -2.68 -27.07
#